data_AF-A0A7J6TPN9-F1
#
_entry.id   AF-A0A7J6TPN9-F1
#
_cell.length_a   1.000
_cell.length_b   1.000
_cell.length_c   1.000
_cell.angle_alpha   90.00
_cell.angle_beta   90.00
_cell.angle_gamma   90.00
#
_symmetry.space_group_name_H-M   'P 1'
#
loop_
_entity.id
_entity.type
_entity.pdbx_description
1 polymer ?
#
loop_
_entity_poly.entity_id
_entity_poly.type
_entity_poly.pdbx_seq_one_letter_code
_entity_poly.pdbx_strand_id
1 'polypeptide(L)'
;MVASLPDIPYTSYTCIGPYTVLWERISFGSTTAPSMLEACSYDITGEISQLVRLVPEDLKGLIDADVLNGEMVFKVLLFPTEEGVRYVLDGPPLPIDMKFEKFVDDLFFGGDTAKEAQSCRDFASYIFKGHGLITDPLKDLRT
;
A
#
# COMPACT_ATOMS: atom_id res chain seq x y z
N MET A 1 17.44 14.81 6.02
CA MET A 1 16.53 15.96 6.24
C MET A 1 15.37 15.45 7.07
N VAL A 2 15.10 16.04 8.22
CA VAL A 2 13.92 15.70 9.03
C VAL A 2 12.90 16.79 8.72
N ALA A 3 11.89 16.47 7.91
CA ALA A 3 10.77 17.37 7.70
C ALA A 3 9.97 17.44 9.01
N SER A 4 9.75 18.65 9.53
CA SER A 4 8.87 18.84 10.68
C SER A 4 7.42 19.03 10.20
N LEU A 5 6.43 18.77 11.06
CA LEU A 5 5.01 19.01 10.76
C LEU A 5 4.72 20.39 10.12
N PRO A 6 5.32 21.51 10.58
CA PRO A 6 5.12 22.82 9.93
C PRO A 6 5.82 22.97 8.57
N ASP A 7 6.69 22.04 8.16
CA ASP A 7 7.30 22.04 6.83
C ASP A 7 6.45 21.30 5.78
N ILE A 8 5.31 20.73 6.18
CA ILE A 8 4.40 20.04 5.25
C ILE A 8 3.60 21.12 4.49
N PRO A 9 3.76 21.25 3.16
CA PRO A 9 3.02 22.23 2.39
C PRO A 9 1.53 21.92 2.40
N TYR A 10 0.70 22.95 2.52
CA TYR A 10 -0.75 22.82 2.32
C TYR A 10 -1.03 22.26 0.92
N THR A 11 -1.87 21.24 0.84
CA THR A 11 -2.19 20.56 -0.43
C THR A 11 -3.33 21.23 -1.17
N SER A 12 -4.20 21.97 -0.47
CA SER A 12 -5.35 22.69 -1.04
C SER A 12 -5.94 23.71 -0.05
N TYR A 13 -6.93 24.48 -0.50
CA TYR A 13 -7.71 25.38 0.33
C TYR A 13 -9.19 25.36 -0.04
N THR A 14 -10.06 25.75 0.89
CA THR A 14 -11.48 25.98 0.64
C THR A 14 -11.91 27.31 1.23
N CYS A 15 -12.67 28.09 0.46
CA CYS A 15 -13.27 29.33 0.94
C CYS A 15 -14.66 29.05 1.52
N ILE A 16 -14.87 29.40 2.80
CA ILE A 16 -16.16 29.26 3.49
C ILE A 16 -16.58 30.65 3.96
N GLY A 17 -17.44 31.30 3.18
CA GLY A 17 -17.79 32.71 3.41
C GLY A 17 -16.55 33.62 3.32
N PRO A 18 -16.25 34.44 4.34
CA PRO A 18 -15.05 35.29 4.36
C PRO A 18 -13.77 34.55 4.78
N TYR A 19 -13.85 33.27 5.18
CA TYR A 19 -12.71 32.52 5.70
C TYR A 19 -12.03 31.70 4.60
N THR A 20 -10.70 31.64 4.65
CA THR A 20 -9.89 30.68 3.88
C THR A 20 -9.42 29.60 4.82
N VAL A 21 -9.82 28.36 4.57
CA VAL A 21 -9.37 27.17 5.30
C VAL A 21 -8.31 26.47 4.46
N LEU A 22 -7.14 26.25 5.03
CA LEU A 22 -6.04 25.54 4.39
C LEU A 22 -6.07 24.06 4.82
N TRP A 23 -5.86 23.15 3.88
CA TRP A 23 -5.84 21.72 4.13
C TRP A 23 -4.41 21.18 4.09
N GLU A 24 -3.99 20.51 5.16
CA GLU A 24 -2.70 19.79 5.25
C GLU A 24 -2.79 18.37 4.65
N ARG A 25 -4.01 17.92 4.31
CA ARG A 25 -4.32 16.60 3.73
C ARG A 25 -5.17 16.79 2.49
N ILE A 26 -5.23 15.76 1.65
CA ILE A 26 -6.03 15.80 0.42
C ILE A 26 -7.49 16.14 0.78
N SER A 27 -8.01 17.21 0.18
CA SER A 27 -9.38 17.68 0.44
C SER A 27 -10.40 16.83 -0.33
N PHE A 28 -11.41 16.35 0.37
CA PHE A 28 -12.54 15.65 -0.25
C PHE A 28 -13.34 16.61 -1.14
N GLY A 29 -13.68 16.18 -2.35
CA GLY A 29 -14.41 16.98 -3.33
C GLY A 29 -13.54 17.92 -4.17
N SER A 30 -12.22 17.96 -3.96
CA SER A 30 -11.31 18.64 -4.90
C SER A 30 -11.23 17.86 -6.22
N THR A 31 -11.22 18.58 -7.34
CA THR A 31 -11.01 17.99 -8.67
C THR A 31 -9.63 17.35 -8.83
N THR A 32 -8.65 17.73 -8.00
CA THR A 32 -7.29 17.17 -8.02
C THR A 32 -7.11 16.00 -7.06
N ALA A 33 -8.07 15.74 -6.16
CA ALA A 33 -7.95 14.71 -5.15
C ALA A 33 -7.69 13.31 -5.74
N PRO A 34 -8.35 12.87 -6.83
CA PRO A 34 -8.08 11.56 -7.42
C PRO A 34 -6.63 11.40 -7.89
N SER A 35 -6.07 12.42 -8.56
CA SER A 35 -4.68 12.37 -9.03
C SER A 35 -3.68 12.39 -7.89
N MET A 36 -3.96 13.14 -6.82
CA MET A 36 -3.11 13.18 -5.63
C MET A 36 -3.11 11.83 -4.90
N LEU A 37 -4.27 11.19 -4.74
CA LEU A 37 -4.41 9.85 -4.16
C LEU A 37 -3.73 8.78 -5.02
N GLU A 38 -3.88 8.90 -6.35
CA GLU A 38 -3.22 7.99 -7.28
C GLU A 38 -1.71 8.06 -7.11
N ALA A 39 -1.15 9.27 -7.20
CA ALA A 39 0.30 9.50 -7.12
C ALA A 39 0.90 9.14 -5.74
N CYS A 40 0.19 9.38 -4.63
CA CYS A 40 0.76 9.18 -3.30
C CYS A 40 0.95 7.71 -2.91
N SER A 41 0.33 6.79 -3.64
CA SER A 41 0.30 5.37 -3.30
C SER A 41 0.61 4.45 -4.48
N TYR A 42 0.90 5.02 -5.66
CA TYR A 42 1.29 4.28 -6.85
C TYR A 42 2.55 3.45 -6.62
N ASP A 43 3.58 4.05 -6.00
CA ASP A 43 4.87 3.39 -5.79
C ASP A 43 4.77 2.15 -4.88
N ILE A 44 3.79 2.11 -3.97
CA ILE A 44 3.51 0.95 -3.10
C ILE A 44 3.17 -0.28 -3.94
N THR A 45 2.50 -0.09 -5.08
CA THR A 45 2.20 -1.21 -6.00
C THR A 45 3.46 -1.78 -6.66
N GLY A 46 4.44 -0.92 -6.92
CA GLY A 46 5.76 -1.30 -7.41
C GLY A 46 6.56 -2.06 -6.35
N GLU A 47 6.52 -1.62 -5.10
CA GLU A 47 7.14 -2.32 -3.95
C GLU A 47 6.56 -3.73 -3.78
N ILE A 48 5.23 -3.87 -3.78
CA ILE A 48 4.56 -5.18 -3.71
C ILE A 48 5.03 -6.09 -4.86
N SER A 49 5.09 -5.56 -6.08
CA SER A 49 5.54 -6.31 -7.25
C SER A 49 7.01 -6.75 -7.14
N GLN A 50 7.87 -5.94 -6.53
CA GLN A 50 9.26 -6.30 -6.28
C GLN A 50 9.40 -7.35 -5.18
N LEU A 51 8.65 -7.23 -4.09
CA LEU A 51 8.64 -8.22 -3.00
C LEU A 51 8.25 -9.61 -3.51
N VAL A 52 7.20 -9.70 -4.34
CA VAL A 52 6.76 -10.97 -4.95
C VAL A 52 7.85 -11.57 -5.85
N ARG A 53 8.67 -10.74 -6.51
CA ARG A 53 9.80 -11.21 -7.34
C ARG A 53 11.01 -11.68 -6.53
N LEU A 54 11.07 -11.41 -5.23
CA LEU A 54 12.13 -11.95 -4.36
C LEU A 54 11.89 -13.42 -4.00
N VAL A 55 10.69 -13.92 -4.27
CA VAL A 55 10.33 -15.32 -4.05
C VAL A 55 11.16 -16.23 -4.97
N PRO A 56 11.83 -17.25 -4.41
CA PRO A 56 12.52 -18.27 -5.20
C PRO A 56 11.61 -18.99 -6.20
N GLU A 57 12.06 -19.15 -7.45
CA GLU A 57 11.27 -19.74 -8.56
C GLU A 57 10.87 -21.21 -8.35
N ASP A 58 11.54 -21.91 -7.43
CA ASP A 58 11.29 -23.31 -7.09
C ASP A 58 10.09 -23.51 -6.15
N LEU A 59 9.64 -22.44 -5.50
CA LEU A 59 8.48 -22.48 -4.61
C LEU A 59 7.19 -22.25 -5.40
N LYS A 60 6.09 -22.88 -4.96
CA LYS A 60 4.75 -22.77 -5.57
C LYS A 60 3.68 -22.56 -4.52
N GLY A 61 2.68 -21.73 -4.82
CA GLY A 61 1.53 -21.47 -3.96
C GLY A 61 1.70 -20.26 -3.04
N LEU A 62 1.18 -20.35 -1.80
CA LEU A 62 1.39 -19.36 -0.75
C LEU A 62 2.72 -19.65 -0.05
N ILE A 63 3.53 -18.62 0.14
CA ILE A 63 4.86 -18.74 0.75
C ILE A 63 4.92 -17.83 1.96
N ASP A 64 5.38 -18.36 3.08
CA ASP A 64 5.57 -17.57 4.28
C ASP A 64 6.60 -16.46 4.04
N ALA A 65 6.36 -15.27 4.60
CA ALA A 65 7.18 -14.10 4.30
C ALA A 65 8.59 -14.18 4.89
N ASP A 66 8.78 -15.00 5.93
CA ASP A 66 10.06 -15.23 6.61
C ASP A 66 11.11 -15.94 5.75
N VAL A 67 10.69 -16.57 4.66
CA VAL A 67 11.57 -17.23 3.69
C VAL A 67 12.33 -16.21 2.82
N LEU A 68 11.87 -14.95 2.78
CA LEU A 68 12.52 -13.89 2.01
C LEU A 68 13.87 -13.49 2.61
N ASN A 69 14.84 -13.22 1.74
CA ASN A 69 16.14 -12.71 2.19
C ASN A 69 15.99 -11.26 2.68
N GLY A 70 16.22 -11.02 3.97
CA GLY A 70 16.07 -9.71 4.60
C GLY A 70 16.91 -8.57 3.98
N GLU A 71 18.11 -8.85 3.46
CA GLU A 71 18.90 -7.83 2.75
C GLU A 71 18.27 -7.43 1.42
N MET A 72 17.64 -8.38 0.74
CA MET A 72 16.93 -8.12 -0.52
C MET A 72 15.62 -7.38 -0.24
N VAL A 73 14.89 -7.76 0.82
CA VAL A 73 13.72 -7.02 1.29
C VAL A 73 14.10 -5.57 1.58
N PHE A 74 15.17 -5.33 2.35
CA PHE A 74 15.64 -3.98 2.66
C PHE A 74 15.89 -3.14 1.41
N LYS A 75 16.40 -3.72 0.31
CA LYS A 75 16.70 -3.00 -0.93
C LYS A 75 15.46 -2.60 -1.74
N VAL A 76 14.36 -3.35 -1.61
CA VAL A 76 13.13 -3.09 -2.39
C VAL A 76 12.13 -2.20 -1.64
N LEU A 77 12.28 -2.05 -0.32
CA LEU A 77 11.39 -1.23 0.48
C LEU A 77 11.48 0.26 0.10
N LEU A 78 10.33 0.91 -0.03
CA LEU A 78 10.24 2.37 -0.21
C LEU A 78 10.72 3.12 1.04
N PHE A 79 10.55 2.51 2.21
CA PHE A 79 11.03 3.02 3.48
C PHE A 79 11.94 1.98 4.17
N PRO A 80 13.21 1.88 3.74
CA PRO A 80 14.10 0.79 4.15
C PRO A 80 14.61 1.00 5.57
N THR A 81 13.96 0.33 6.52
CA THR A 81 14.35 0.31 7.94
C THR A 81 14.35 -1.13 8.46
N GLU A 82 15.10 -1.39 9.54
CA GLU A 82 15.10 -2.73 10.17
C GLU A 82 13.69 -3.13 10.66
N GLU A 83 12.91 -2.17 11.15
CA GLU A 83 11.51 -2.38 11.53
C GLU A 83 10.63 -2.69 10.32
N GLY A 84 10.83 -1.99 9.19
CA GLY A 84 10.12 -2.25 7.95
C GLY A 84 10.41 -3.64 7.38
N VAL A 85 11.67 -4.09 7.41
CA VAL A 85 12.03 -5.46 6.98
C VAL A 85 11.33 -6.48 7.86
N ARG A 86 11.43 -6.34 9.17
CA ARG A 86 10.77 -7.25 10.12
C ARG A 86 9.25 -7.24 9.96
N TYR A 87 8.65 -6.08 9.73
CA TYR A 87 7.22 -5.96 9.43
C TYR A 87 6.84 -6.83 8.22
N VAL A 88 7.59 -6.76 7.12
CA VAL A 88 7.31 -7.60 5.95
C VAL A 88 7.52 -9.09 6.26
N LEU A 89 8.61 -9.46 6.93
CA LEU A 89 8.90 -10.87 7.24
C LEU A 89 7.91 -11.50 8.22
N ASP A 90 7.34 -10.71 9.14
CA ASP A 90 6.29 -11.12 10.09
C ASP A 90 4.87 -11.02 9.48
N GLY A 91 4.78 -10.70 8.18
CA GLY A 91 3.54 -10.45 7.46
C GLY A 91 2.77 -11.73 7.08
N PRO A 92 1.60 -11.57 6.43
CA PRO A 92 0.88 -12.69 5.86
C PRO A 92 1.68 -13.34 4.72
N PRO A 93 1.37 -14.59 4.35
CA PRO A 93 2.06 -15.26 3.26
C PRO A 93 1.94 -14.51 1.93
N LEU A 94 3.03 -14.53 1.15
CA LEU A 94 3.09 -13.97 -0.19
C LEU A 94 2.39 -14.88 -1.21
N PRO A 95 1.49 -14.34 -2.03
CA PRO A 95 1.00 -15.01 -3.22
C PRO A 95 2.01 -14.84 -4.37
N ILE A 96 2.43 -15.94 -4.98
CA ILE A 96 3.35 -15.89 -6.14
C ILE A 96 2.72 -15.20 -7.34
N ASP A 97 1.48 -15.58 -7.67
CA ASP A 97 0.70 -14.93 -8.73
C ASP A 97 -0.11 -13.79 -8.13
N MET A 98 0.59 -12.70 -7.79
CA MET A 98 -0.03 -11.49 -7.27
C MET A 98 -0.85 -10.80 -8.36
N LYS A 99 -2.17 -10.92 -8.28
CA LYS A 99 -3.14 -10.29 -9.19
C LYS A 99 -3.91 -9.22 -8.44
N PHE A 100 -3.52 -7.95 -8.60
CA PHE A 100 -4.30 -6.83 -8.10
C PHE A 100 -4.17 -5.60 -8.99
N GLU A 101 -5.20 -4.77 -8.99
CA GLU A 101 -5.23 -3.48 -9.66
C GLU A 101 -5.62 -2.40 -8.67
N LYS A 102 -5.04 -1.22 -8.83
CA LYS A 102 -5.36 -0.04 -8.05
C LYS A 102 -6.00 1.00 -8.95
N PHE A 103 -7.05 1.63 -8.46
CA PHE A 103 -7.68 2.77 -9.11
C PHE A 103 -8.06 3.81 -8.06
N VAL A 104 -7.30 4.91 -8.00
CA VAL A 104 -7.48 6.00 -7.04
C VAL A 104 -7.40 5.47 -5.60
N ASP A 105 -8.54 5.31 -4.94
CA ASP A 105 -8.71 4.81 -3.57
C ASP A 105 -9.20 3.35 -3.50
N ASP A 106 -9.56 2.75 -4.64
CA ASP A 106 -10.01 1.37 -4.73
C ASP A 106 -8.86 0.41 -5.04
N LEU A 107 -8.87 -0.75 -4.38
CA LEU A 107 -7.99 -1.88 -4.64
C LEU A 107 -8.84 -3.08 -5.07
N PHE A 108 -8.57 -3.61 -6.26
CA PHE A 108 -9.22 -4.77 -6.84
C PHE A 108 -8.27 -5.96 -6.76
N PHE A 109 -8.75 -7.11 -6.27
CA PHE A 109 -7.95 -8.31 -6.09
C PHE A 109 -8.51 -9.46 -6.91
N GLY A 110 -7.63 -10.21 -7.57
CA GLY A 110 -7.98 -11.31 -8.45
C GLY A 110 -7.28 -12.61 -8.07
N GLY A 111 -7.72 -13.70 -8.70
CA GLY A 111 -7.22 -15.04 -8.49
C GLY A 111 -8.05 -16.02 -9.31
N ASP A 112 -7.51 -17.20 -9.59
CA ASP A 112 -8.26 -18.27 -10.25
C ASP A 112 -9.20 -18.97 -9.24
N THR A 113 -8.93 -18.78 -7.94
CA THR A 113 -9.81 -19.17 -6.84
C THR A 113 -10.10 -18.01 -5.88
N ALA A 114 -11.20 -18.10 -5.14
CA ALA A 114 -11.54 -17.13 -4.08
C ALA A 114 -10.45 -17.05 -3.00
N LYS A 115 -9.76 -18.18 -2.72
CA LYS A 115 -8.67 -18.24 -1.76
C LYS A 115 -7.45 -17.44 -2.24
N GLU A 116 -7.11 -17.56 -3.52
CA GLU A 116 -6.02 -16.77 -4.12
C GLU A 116 -6.31 -15.27 -4.09
N ALA A 117 -7.54 -14.88 -4.47
CA ALA A 117 -7.97 -13.49 -4.41
C ALA A 117 -7.92 -12.95 -2.97
N GLN A 118 -8.33 -13.76 -1.98
CA GLN A 118 -8.23 -13.41 -0.57
C GLN A 118 -6.77 -13.24 -0.11
N SER A 119 -5.87 -14.14 -0.51
CA SER A 119 -4.45 -14.02 -0.16
C SER A 119 -3.79 -12.79 -0.80
N CYS A 120 -4.10 -12.47 -2.06
CA CYS A 120 -3.67 -11.23 -2.70
C CYS A 120 -4.16 -10.00 -1.93
N ARG A 121 -5.43 -9.99 -1.54
CA ARG A 121 -6.01 -8.93 -0.72
C ARG A 121 -5.28 -8.78 0.61
N ASP A 122 -5.12 -9.87 1.36
CA ASP A 122 -4.54 -9.83 2.70
C ASP A 122 -3.09 -9.33 2.66
N PHE A 123 -2.29 -9.80 1.69
CA PHE A 123 -0.90 -9.35 1.52
C PHE A 123 -0.79 -7.88 1.10
N ALA A 124 -1.48 -7.45 0.02
CA ALA A 124 -1.42 -6.05 -0.40
C ALA A 124 -1.96 -5.11 0.68
N SER A 125 -3.10 -5.43 1.31
CA SER A 125 -3.67 -4.59 2.37
C SER A 125 -2.72 -4.46 3.56
N TYR A 126 -1.96 -5.51 3.88
CA TYR A 126 -0.92 -5.47 4.91
C TYR A 126 0.20 -4.48 4.54
N ILE A 127 0.70 -4.51 3.30
CA ILE A 127 1.74 -3.57 2.85
C ILE A 127 1.21 -2.13 2.84
N PHE A 128 0.01 -1.87 2.31
CA PHE A 128 -0.61 -0.55 2.34
C PHE A 128 -0.76 -0.02 3.78
N LYS A 129 -1.16 -0.89 4.72
CA LYS A 129 -1.25 -0.53 6.14
C LYS A 129 0.10 -0.16 6.74
N GLY A 130 1.19 -0.83 6.34
CA GLY A 130 2.56 -0.46 6.72
C GLY A 130 2.92 0.97 6.34
N HIS A 131 2.36 1.48 5.24
CA HIS A 131 2.49 2.88 4.78
C HIS A 131 1.45 3.84 5.37
N GLY A 132 0.63 3.38 6.31
CA GLY A 132 -0.42 4.19 6.94
C GLY A 132 -1.69 4.37 6.09
N LEU A 133 -1.83 3.62 4.99
CA LEU A 133 -3.03 3.59 4.16
C LEU A 133 -3.90 2.40 4.57
N ILE A 134 -4.99 2.67 5.26
CA ILE A 134 -5.84 1.64 5.86
C ILE A 134 -6.99 1.32 4.91
N THR A 135 -7.12 0.04 4.53
CA THR A 135 -8.27 -0.49 3.82
C THR A 135 -9.47 -0.61 4.75
N ASP A 136 -10.66 -0.22 4.31
CA ASP A 136 -11.89 -0.29 5.11
C ASP A 136 -12.40 -1.74 5.24
N PRO A 137 -12.37 -2.36 6.44
CA PRO A 137 -12.79 -3.74 6.63
C PRO A 137 -14.30 -3.96 6.43
N LEU A 138 -15.11 -2.89 6.40
CA LEU A 138 -16.56 -2.97 6.17
C LEU A 138 -16.92 -2.99 4.68
N LYS A 139 -16.00 -2.56 3.80
CA LYS A 139 -16.15 -2.67 2.35
C LYS A 139 -15.71 -4.03 1.81
N ASP A 140 -15.04 -4.83 2.64
CA ASP A 140 -14.70 -6.20 2.32
C ASP A 140 -15.97 -7.04 2.34
N LEU A 141 -16.49 -7.33 1.14
CA LEU A 141 -17.65 -8.19 0.93
C LEU A 141 -17.41 -9.58 1.52
N ARG A 142 -17.67 -9.75 2.82
CA ARG A 142 -17.91 -11.06 3.43
C ARG A 142 -19.31 -11.49 3.03
N THR A 143 -19.43 -12.07 1.85
CA THR A 143 -20.54 -12.96 1.49
C THR A 143 -20.18 -14.40 1.82
#